data_AF-A0A2H0VNF0-F1
#
_entry.id   AF-A0A2H0VNF0-F1
#
_cell.length_a   1.000
_cell.length_b   1.000
_cell.length_c   1.000
_cell.angle_alpha   90.00
_cell.angle_beta   90.00
_cell.angle_gamma   90.00
#
_symmetry.space_group_name_H-M   'P 1'
#
loop_
_entity.id
_entity.type
_entity.pdbx_description
1 polymer ?
#
loop_
_entity_poly.entity_id
_entity_poly.type
_entity_poly.pdbx_seq_one_letter_code
_entity_poly.pdbx_strand_id
1 'polypeptide(L)'
;TSFGYHIIIPSLTTYERHNISKLRLTILVGSLIPLLVYFLWEFFVMGIVPLSGSENSLVQAFNEGAPSTKPLVQLINHPIAELGARFLAFFAIVTSFLGVSLSLRDFLRDGLKMKSGKKGRLMACVLTFAPPLIFVLSYPRAFIIALQYAGLFVAILLGILPALMAWKLKKYKNFFGRSLLITIILGSLFAIVLEFLDEGGVLNHFIEPYLN
;
A
#
# COMPACT_ATOMS: atom_id res chain seq x y z
N THR A 1 -1.79 1.69 0.73
CA THR A 1 -0.36 2.06 0.83
C THR A 1 -0.22 3.50 1.30
N SER A 2 -0.43 3.73 2.58
CA SER A 2 -0.58 5.09 3.15
C SER A 2 0.74 5.83 3.31
N PHE A 3 1.85 5.08 3.32
CA PHE A 3 3.21 5.60 3.53
C PHE A 3 4.08 5.52 2.26
N GLY A 4 3.46 5.31 1.09
CA GLY A 4 4.15 5.23 -0.21
C GLY A 4 4.55 6.59 -0.82
N TYR A 5 4.71 7.64 -0.01
CA TYR A 5 4.94 9.01 -0.50
C TYR A 5 6.38 9.27 -0.99
N HIS A 6 7.26 8.28 -0.99
CA HIS A 6 8.65 8.44 -1.46
C HIS A 6 8.75 8.98 -2.89
N ILE A 7 7.78 8.65 -3.74
CA ILE A 7 7.72 9.09 -5.15
C ILE A 7 7.51 10.61 -5.24
N ILE A 8 6.83 11.23 -4.27
CA ILE A 8 6.54 12.66 -4.25
C ILE A 8 7.59 13.49 -3.51
N ILE A 9 8.54 12.87 -2.81
CA ILE A 9 9.59 13.58 -2.04
C ILE A 9 10.39 14.55 -2.92
N PRO A 10 10.87 14.19 -4.13
CA PRO A 10 11.62 15.11 -4.99
C PRO A 10 10.79 16.32 -5.47
N SER A 11 9.49 16.13 -5.68
CA SER A 11 8.58 17.22 -6.02
C SER A 11 8.35 18.14 -4.81
N LEU A 12 8.19 17.55 -3.62
CA LEU A 12 7.97 18.28 -2.37
C LEU A 12 9.21 19.09 -1.94
N THR A 13 10.42 18.57 -2.16
CA THR A 13 11.66 19.30 -1.87
C THR A 13 11.78 20.56 -2.74
N THR A 14 11.35 20.47 -4.00
CA THR A 14 11.32 21.61 -4.93
C THR A 14 10.25 22.63 -4.52
N TYR A 15 9.06 22.15 -4.12
CA TYR A 15 7.96 23.00 -3.64
C TYR A 15 8.34 23.79 -2.38
N GLU A 16 8.98 23.16 -1.41
CA GLU A 16 9.46 23.78 -0.17
C GLU A 16 10.74 24.62 -0.34
N ARG A 17 11.15 24.90 -1.59
CA ARG A 17 12.38 25.66 -1.93
C ARG A 17 13.63 25.12 -1.21
N HIS A 18 13.75 23.79 -1.11
CA HIS A 18 14.85 23.09 -0.45
C HIS A 18 15.01 23.40 1.05
N ASN A 19 13.97 23.90 1.73
CA ASN A 19 14.00 24.11 3.18
C ASN A 19 13.89 22.78 3.94
N ILE A 20 15.01 22.31 4.48
CA ILE A 20 15.14 21.00 5.14
C ILE A 20 14.27 20.89 6.41
N SER A 21 14.11 21.98 7.17
CA SER A 21 13.33 21.97 8.41
C SER A 21 11.84 21.89 8.14
N LYS A 22 11.35 22.68 7.17
CA LYS A 22 9.95 22.63 6.73
C LYS A 22 9.62 21.29 6.08
N LEU A 23 10.49 20.79 5.20
CA LEU A 23 10.31 19.49 4.57
C LEU A 23 10.18 18.34 5.59
N ARG A 24 11.01 18.33 6.64
CA ARG A 24 10.92 17.33 7.72
C ARG A 24 9.60 17.43 8.47
N LEU A 25 9.14 18.64 8.79
CA LEU A 25 7.85 18.84 9.45
C LEU A 25 6.69 18.38 8.56
N THR A 26 6.71 18.72 7.27
CA THR A 26 5.67 18.32 6.31
C THR A 26 5.58 16.80 6.19
N ILE A 27 6.72 16.10 6.10
CA ILE A 27 6.74 14.63 6.07
C ILE A 27 6.24 14.05 7.39
N LEU A 28 6.69 14.59 8.53
CA LEU A 28 6.32 14.07 9.85
C LEU A 28 4.82 14.24 10.11
N VAL A 29 4.29 15.45 9.95
CA VAL A 29 2.85 15.74 10.14
C VAL A 29 2.01 14.99 9.09
N GLY A 30 2.46 14.98 7.84
CA GLY A 30 1.79 14.28 6.74
C GLY A 30 1.73 12.76 6.93
N SER A 31 2.66 12.17 7.67
CA SER A 31 2.65 10.74 8.02
C SER A 31 1.90 10.43 9.31
N LEU A 32 1.93 11.35 10.29
CA LEU A 32 1.27 11.18 11.59
C LEU A 32 -0.26 11.19 11.46
N ILE A 33 -0.82 12.03 10.59
CA ILE A 33 -2.27 12.13 10.39
C ILE A 33 -2.85 10.79 9.86
N PRO A 34 -2.36 10.22 8.74
CA PRO A 34 -2.79 8.89 8.30
C PRO A 34 -2.65 7.84 9.39
N LEU A 35 -1.53 7.81 10.12
CA LEU A 35 -1.28 6.83 11.17
C LEU A 35 -2.40 6.85 12.23
N LEU A 36 -2.77 8.04 12.74
CA LEU A 36 -3.85 8.17 13.73
C LEU A 36 -5.19 7.72 13.17
N VAL A 37 -5.49 8.08 11.92
CA VAL A 37 -6.74 7.66 11.26
C VAL A 37 -6.79 6.14 11.10
N TYR A 38 -5.69 5.49 10.69
CA TYR A 38 -5.62 4.03 10.59
C TYR A 38 -5.77 3.36 11.95
N PHE A 39 -5.10 3.87 12.98
CA PHE A 39 -5.20 3.32 14.32
C PHE A 39 -6.63 3.39 14.85
N LEU A 40 -7.30 4.53 14.69
CA LEU A 40 -8.71 4.68 15.08
C LEU A 40 -9.61 3.74 14.26
N TRP A 41 -9.40 3.67 12.95
CA TRP A 41 -10.16 2.80 12.06
C TRP A 41 -10.04 1.32 12.49
N GLU A 42 -8.81 0.82 12.64
CA GLU A 42 -8.55 -0.55 13.06
C GLU A 42 -9.15 -0.86 14.44
N PHE A 43 -9.02 0.07 15.39
CA PHE A 43 -9.64 -0.06 16.71
C PHE A 43 -11.17 -0.21 16.62
N PHE A 44 -11.84 0.60 15.80
CA PHE A 44 -13.28 0.50 15.61
C PHE A 44 -13.70 -0.78 14.87
N VAL A 45 -12.99 -1.16 13.79
CA VAL A 45 -13.32 -2.38 13.04
C VAL A 45 -13.18 -3.61 13.92
N MET A 46 -12.08 -3.74 14.65
CA MET A 46 -11.86 -4.88 15.55
C MET A 46 -12.77 -4.85 16.78
N GLY A 47 -13.15 -3.67 17.26
CA GLY A 47 -14.04 -3.52 18.40
C GLY A 47 -15.52 -3.76 18.09
N ILE A 48 -15.97 -3.48 16.86
CA ILE A 48 -17.38 -3.54 16.46
C ILE A 48 -17.72 -4.84 15.70
N VAL A 49 -16.81 -5.34 14.85
CA VAL A 49 -17.10 -6.51 14.02
C VAL A 49 -16.70 -7.79 14.77
N PRO A 50 -17.61 -8.78 14.91
CA PRO A 50 -17.28 -10.06 15.52
C PRO A 50 -16.18 -10.80 14.73
N LEU A 51 -15.19 -11.35 15.46
CA LEU A 51 -14.04 -12.04 14.90
C LEU A 51 -14.42 -13.38 14.25
N SER A 52 -15.18 -14.22 14.95
CA SER A 52 -15.63 -15.56 14.52
C SER A 52 -17.10 -15.82 14.93
N GLY A 53 -17.80 -16.71 14.22
CA GLY A 53 -19.07 -17.30 14.68
C GLY A 53 -20.38 -16.65 14.19
N SER A 54 -20.34 -15.59 13.38
CA SER A 54 -21.53 -15.00 12.74
C SER A 54 -21.37 -14.94 11.21
N GLU A 55 -22.49 -14.94 10.46
CA GLU A 55 -22.52 -14.83 8.98
C GLU A 55 -21.89 -13.55 8.42
N ASN A 56 -21.52 -12.59 9.28
CA ASN A 56 -20.83 -11.34 8.93
C ASN A 56 -19.51 -11.19 9.72
N SER A 57 -18.81 -12.29 9.98
CA SER A 57 -17.52 -12.27 10.70
C SER A 57 -16.35 -11.84 9.83
N LEU A 58 -15.30 -11.28 10.44
CA LEU A 58 -14.08 -10.89 9.74
C LEU A 58 -13.39 -12.08 9.06
N VAL A 59 -13.50 -13.27 9.65
CA VAL A 59 -12.97 -14.53 9.10
C VAL A 59 -13.65 -14.91 7.78
N GLN A 60 -14.98 -14.76 7.70
CA GLN A 60 -15.69 -15.00 6.45
C GLN A 60 -15.30 -14.00 5.36
N ALA A 61 -15.19 -12.71 5.71
CA ALA A 61 -14.74 -11.69 4.77
C ALA A 61 -13.32 -11.98 4.25
N PHE A 62 -12.41 -12.44 5.12
CA PHE A 62 -11.06 -12.86 4.73
C PHE A 62 -11.09 -14.08 3.80
N ASN A 63 -11.88 -15.11 4.13
CA ASN A 63 -12.03 -16.31 3.31
C ASN A 63 -12.64 -16.01 1.93
N GLU A 64 -13.60 -15.10 1.85
CA GLU A 64 -14.20 -14.67 0.57
C GLU A 64 -13.31 -13.69 -0.20
N GLY A 65 -12.23 -13.20 0.41
CA GLY A 65 -11.39 -12.13 -0.13
C GLY A 65 -12.13 -10.80 -0.25
N ALA A 66 -13.17 -10.61 0.55
CA ALA A 66 -13.95 -9.40 0.61
C ALA A 66 -13.30 -8.35 1.52
N PRO A 67 -13.43 -7.05 1.22
CA PRO A 67 -12.98 -6.00 2.12
C PRO A 67 -13.70 -6.07 3.47
N SER A 68 -12.97 -5.80 4.56
CA SER A 68 -13.49 -5.74 5.94
C SER A 68 -14.59 -4.67 6.14
N THR A 69 -14.85 -3.83 5.15
CA THR A 69 -15.95 -2.87 5.13
C THR A 69 -17.31 -3.50 4.85
N LYS A 70 -17.38 -4.69 4.24
CA LYS A 70 -18.67 -5.36 3.97
C LYS A 70 -19.41 -5.75 5.26
N PRO A 71 -18.79 -6.43 6.25
CA PRO A 71 -19.41 -6.71 7.54
C PRO A 71 -19.90 -5.46 8.27
N LEU A 72 -19.13 -4.37 8.22
CA LEU A 72 -19.46 -3.10 8.87
C LEU A 72 -20.72 -2.47 8.28
N VAL A 73 -20.84 -2.45 6.96
CA VAL A 73 -22.02 -1.89 6.27
C VAL A 73 -23.28 -2.70 6.60
N GLN A 74 -23.17 -4.02 6.68
CA GLN A 74 -24.28 -4.90 7.06
C GLN A 74 -24.72 -4.71 8.52
N LEU A 75 -23.80 -4.33 9.43
CA LEU A 75 -24.11 -4.07 10.83
C LEU A 75 -24.81 -2.72 11.04
N ILE A 76 -24.44 -1.69 10.26
CA ILE A 76 -24.96 -0.33 10.41
C ILE A 76 -26.43 -0.21 9.94
N ASN A 77 -26.86 -1.06 8.99
CA ASN A 77 -28.28 -1.20 8.57
C ASN A 77 -29.01 0.12 8.24
N HIS A 78 -28.29 1.17 7.80
CA HIS A 78 -28.86 2.47 7.44
C HIS A 78 -28.69 2.79 5.94
N PRO A 79 -29.76 2.74 5.13
CA PRO A 79 -29.65 2.73 3.66
C PRO A 79 -29.05 4.01 3.06
N ILE A 80 -29.30 5.17 3.68
CA ILE A 80 -28.76 6.46 3.19
C ILE A 80 -27.25 6.56 3.46
N ALA A 81 -26.79 6.04 4.61
CA ALA A 81 -25.38 6.09 4.98
C ALA A 81 -24.57 5.12 4.13
N GLU A 82 -25.11 3.93 3.87
CA GLU A 82 -24.54 2.96 2.94
C GLU A 82 -24.42 3.54 1.53
N LEU A 83 -25.49 4.15 1.01
CA LEU A 83 -25.49 4.72 -0.34
C LEU A 83 -24.43 5.84 -0.46
N GLY A 84 -24.38 6.75 0.50
CA GLY A 84 -23.38 7.81 0.55
C GLY A 84 -21.94 7.28 0.61
N ALA A 85 -21.69 6.28 1.46
CA ALA A 85 -20.39 5.63 1.57
C ALA A 85 -19.97 4.92 0.28
N ARG A 86 -20.90 4.23 -0.40
CA ARG A 86 -20.64 3.58 -1.70
C ARG A 86 -20.28 4.59 -2.77
N PHE A 87 -21.00 5.70 -2.89
CA PHE A 87 -20.67 6.75 -3.86
C PHE A 87 -19.31 7.38 -3.55
N LEU A 88 -19.05 7.71 -2.28
CA LEU A 88 -17.77 8.27 -1.87
C LEU A 88 -16.62 7.32 -2.19
N ALA A 89 -16.76 6.04 -1.85
CA ALA A 89 -15.77 5.00 -2.16
C ALA A 89 -15.57 4.85 -3.66
N PHE A 90 -16.64 4.88 -4.46
CA PHE A 90 -16.55 4.81 -5.92
C PHE A 90 -15.73 5.98 -6.49
N PHE A 91 -16.07 7.23 -6.12
CA PHE A 91 -15.32 8.39 -6.60
C PHE A 91 -13.87 8.40 -6.10
N ALA A 92 -13.62 8.00 -4.86
CA ALA A 92 -12.27 7.88 -4.30
C ALA A 92 -11.43 6.84 -5.05
N ILE A 93 -12.01 5.68 -5.37
CA ILE A 93 -11.33 4.62 -6.13
C ILE A 93 -11.06 5.09 -7.56
N VAL A 94 -12.04 5.69 -8.24
CA VAL A 94 -11.88 6.19 -9.62
C VAL A 94 -10.78 7.26 -9.70
N THR A 95 -10.79 8.24 -8.79
CA THR A 95 -9.78 9.31 -8.78
C THR A 95 -8.38 8.78 -8.47
N SER A 96 -8.25 7.86 -7.51
CA SER A 96 -6.98 7.20 -7.20
C SER A 96 -6.48 6.35 -8.38
N PHE A 97 -7.38 5.57 -8.98
CA PHE A 97 -7.08 4.72 -10.13
C PHE A 97 -6.56 5.52 -11.32
N LEU A 98 -7.19 6.66 -11.64
CA LEU A 98 -6.73 7.52 -12.72
C LEU A 98 -5.32 8.07 -12.45
N GLY A 99 -5.03 8.53 -11.24
CA GLY A 99 -3.71 9.03 -10.85
C GLY A 99 -2.61 7.97 -11.01
N VAL A 100 -2.86 6.76 -10.50
CA VAL A 100 -1.90 5.64 -10.58
C VAL A 100 -1.74 5.14 -12.02
N SER A 101 -2.83 5.08 -12.79
CA SER A 101 -2.78 4.65 -14.19
C SER A 101 -1.97 5.62 -15.06
N LEU A 102 -2.10 6.92 -14.81
CA LEU A 102 -1.31 7.95 -15.49
C LEU A 102 0.17 7.82 -15.15
N SER A 103 0.53 7.64 -13.87
CA SER A 103 1.92 7.49 -13.45
C SER A 103 2.55 6.22 -14.01
N LEU A 104 1.84 5.10 -14.02
CA LEU A 104 2.31 3.83 -14.56
C LEU A 104 2.50 3.89 -16.08
N ARG A 105 1.56 4.53 -16.79
CA ARG A 105 1.68 4.74 -18.24
C ARG A 105 2.91 5.57 -18.58
N ASP A 106 3.14 6.65 -17.85
CA ASP A 106 4.28 7.53 -18.08
C ASP A 106 5.60 6.81 -17.71
N PHE A 107 5.62 6.04 -16.62
CA PHE A 107 6.74 5.18 -16.24
C PHE A 107 7.08 4.14 -17.33
N LEU A 108 6.08 3.43 -17.86
CA LEU A 108 6.30 2.43 -18.92
C LEU A 108 6.79 3.07 -20.21
N ARG A 109 6.24 4.23 -20.59
CA ARG A 109 6.68 4.97 -21.78
C ARG A 109 8.15 5.36 -21.67
N ASP A 110 8.55 5.85 -20.51
CA ASP A 110 9.91 6.32 -20.27
C ASP A 110 10.88 5.13 -20.14
N GLY A 111 10.48 4.05 -19.46
CA GLY A 111 11.27 2.83 -19.29
C GLY A 111 11.49 2.05 -20.60
N LEU A 112 10.48 1.98 -21.47
CA LEU A 112 10.56 1.31 -22.76
C LEU A 112 11.04 2.24 -23.91
N LYS A 113 11.39 3.50 -23.59
CA LYS A 113 11.83 4.54 -24.55
C LYS A 113 10.91 4.64 -25.77
N MET A 114 9.60 4.57 -25.55
CA MET A 114 8.61 4.52 -26.64
C MET A 114 8.52 5.86 -27.37
N LYS A 115 8.50 5.83 -28.72
CA LYS A 115 8.38 7.03 -29.55
C LYS A 115 7.08 7.77 -29.28
N SER A 116 7.13 9.11 -29.24
CA SER A 116 6.05 10.05 -28.90
C SER A 116 4.87 10.13 -29.89
N GLY A 117 4.55 9.04 -30.61
CA GLY A 117 3.45 8.99 -31.58
C GLY A 117 2.13 8.45 -30.99
N LYS A 118 1.03 8.64 -31.74
CA LYS A 118 -0.32 8.12 -31.37
C LYS A 118 -0.30 6.60 -31.13
N LYS A 119 0.46 5.85 -31.93
CA LYS A 119 0.65 4.39 -31.77
C LYS A 119 1.40 4.04 -30.48
N GLY A 120 2.44 4.79 -30.11
CA GLY A 120 3.19 4.59 -28.87
C GLY A 120 2.34 4.88 -27.63
N ARG A 121 1.52 5.94 -27.67
CA ARG A 121 0.58 6.24 -26.58
C ARG A 121 -0.47 5.14 -26.41
N LEU A 122 -1.04 4.64 -27.51
CA LEU A 122 -2.05 3.60 -27.46
C LEU A 122 -1.47 2.27 -26.96
N MET A 123 -0.26 1.91 -27.41
CA MET A 123 0.45 0.73 -26.94
C MET A 123 0.82 0.83 -25.45
N ALA A 124 1.21 2.01 -24.97
CA ALA A 124 1.46 2.23 -23.53
C ALA A 124 0.17 2.05 -22.72
N CYS A 125 -0.97 2.60 -23.17
CA CYS A 125 -2.26 2.38 -22.50
C CYS A 125 -2.65 0.89 -22.47
N VAL A 126 -2.50 0.18 -23.59
CA VAL A 126 -2.77 -1.27 -23.64
C VAL A 126 -1.87 -2.02 -22.66
N LEU A 127 -0.58 -1.70 -22.60
CA LEU A 127 0.35 -2.36 -21.67
C LEU A 127 0.06 -2.01 -20.20
N THR A 128 -0.49 -0.84 -19.91
CA THR A 128 -0.92 -0.44 -18.56
C THR A 128 -2.16 -1.20 -18.09
N PHE A 129 -3.16 -1.40 -18.95
CA PHE A 129 -4.46 -1.96 -18.54
C PHE A 129 -4.66 -3.44 -18.87
N ALA A 130 -4.10 -3.92 -19.98
CA ALA A 130 -4.35 -5.29 -20.43
C ALA A 130 -3.82 -6.35 -19.44
N PRO A 131 -2.58 -6.25 -18.91
CA PRO A 131 -2.11 -7.24 -17.95
C PRO A 131 -2.96 -7.28 -16.68
N PRO A 132 -3.24 -6.15 -15.98
CA PRO A 132 -4.12 -6.18 -14.81
C PRO A 132 -5.52 -6.73 -15.09
N LEU A 133 -6.13 -6.38 -16.23
CA LEU A 133 -7.46 -6.88 -16.60
C LEU A 133 -7.48 -8.40 -16.80
N ILE A 134 -6.48 -8.95 -17.50
CA ILE A 134 -6.38 -10.40 -17.71
C ILE A 134 -6.22 -11.13 -16.38
N PHE A 135 -5.37 -10.61 -15.49
CA PHE A 135 -5.16 -11.20 -14.16
C PHE A 135 -6.43 -11.19 -13.31
N VAL A 136 -7.18 -10.07 -13.30
CA VAL A 136 -8.42 -9.95 -12.52
C VAL A 136 -9.53 -10.85 -13.07
N LEU A 137 -9.66 -10.98 -14.39
CA LEU A 137 -10.69 -11.84 -15.00
C LEU A 137 -10.41 -13.34 -14.81
N SER A 138 -9.13 -13.73 -14.74
CA SER A 138 -8.74 -15.15 -14.60
C SER A 138 -8.78 -15.64 -13.16
N TYR A 139 -8.53 -14.75 -12.19
CA TYR A 139 -8.39 -15.11 -10.77
C TYR A 139 -9.04 -14.06 -9.85
N PRO A 140 -10.26 -14.29 -9.34
CA PRO A 140 -10.96 -13.35 -8.46
C PRO A 140 -10.20 -13.02 -7.17
N ARG A 141 -9.39 -13.97 -6.65
CA ARG A 141 -8.49 -13.77 -5.50
C ARG A 141 -7.12 -13.19 -5.84
N ALA A 142 -6.82 -12.93 -7.12
CA ALA A 142 -5.51 -12.39 -7.50
C ALA A 142 -5.21 -11.04 -6.85
N PHE A 143 -6.22 -10.24 -6.51
CA PHE A 143 -5.99 -8.95 -5.85
C PHE A 143 -5.28 -9.10 -4.50
N ILE A 144 -5.71 -10.04 -3.66
CA ILE A 144 -5.12 -10.23 -2.32
C ILE A 144 -3.70 -10.78 -2.43
N ILE A 145 -3.52 -11.78 -3.29
CA ILE A 145 -2.22 -12.39 -3.55
C ILE A 145 -1.24 -11.34 -4.12
N ALA A 146 -1.70 -10.54 -5.10
CA ALA A 146 -0.88 -9.48 -5.67
C ALA A 146 -0.56 -8.37 -4.66
N LEU A 147 -1.47 -8.09 -3.72
CA LEU A 147 -1.23 -7.10 -2.66
C LEU A 147 -0.15 -7.57 -1.68
N GLN A 148 -0.14 -8.86 -1.31
CA GLN A 148 0.93 -9.47 -0.51
C GLN A 148 2.28 -9.37 -1.24
N TYR A 149 2.37 -9.85 -2.48
CA TYR A 149 3.62 -9.73 -3.24
C TYR A 149 4.06 -8.28 -3.47
N ALA A 150 3.13 -7.33 -3.61
CA ALA A 150 3.45 -5.92 -3.70
C ALA A 150 4.10 -5.36 -2.42
N GLY A 151 3.73 -5.88 -1.24
CA GLY A 151 4.35 -5.55 0.05
C GLY A 151 5.85 -5.85 0.06
N LEU A 152 6.24 -7.04 -0.39
CA LEU A 152 7.64 -7.46 -0.54
C LEU A 152 8.43 -6.48 -1.43
N PHE A 153 7.90 -6.16 -2.62
CA PHE A 153 8.56 -5.23 -3.54
C PHE A 153 8.70 -3.83 -2.94
N VAL A 154 7.67 -3.37 -2.21
CA VAL A 154 7.69 -2.09 -1.51
C VAL A 154 8.75 -2.06 -0.41
N ALA A 155 8.89 -3.13 0.39
CA ALA A 155 9.92 -3.21 1.43
C ALA A 155 11.34 -3.12 0.83
N ILE A 156 11.58 -3.76 -0.31
CA ILE A 156 12.86 -3.69 -1.02
C ILE A 156 13.10 -2.27 -1.57
N LEU A 157 12.11 -1.71 -2.28
CA LEU A 157 12.24 -0.42 -2.97
C LEU A 157 12.27 0.78 -2.02
N LEU A 158 11.49 0.76 -0.93
CA LEU A 158 11.35 1.88 0.00
C LEU A 158 12.14 1.70 1.30
N GLY A 159 12.51 0.47 1.66
CA GLY A 159 13.33 0.20 2.82
C GLY A 159 14.80 0.06 2.44
N ILE A 160 15.13 -1.00 1.69
CA ILE A 160 16.51 -1.39 1.42
C ILE A 160 17.20 -0.40 0.48
N LEU A 161 16.56 -0.05 -0.64
CA LEU A 161 17.18 0.79 -1.67
C LEU A 161 17.59 2.21 -1.17
N PRO A 162 16.73 3.00 -0.49
CA PRO A 162 17.16 4.30 0.02
C PRO A 162 18.21 4.19 1.12
N ALA A 163 18.22 3.12 1.93
CA ALA A 163 19.28 2.87 2.91
C ALA A 163 20.63 2.62 2.22
N LEU A 164 20.64 1.83 1.13
CA LEU A 164 21.84 1.61 0.30
C LEU A 164 22.30 2.90 -0.39
N MET A 165 21.37 3.71 -0.90
CA MET A 165 21.70 5.03 -1.48
C MET A 165 22.35 5.93 -0.43
N ALA A 166 21.79 6.00 0.78
CA ALA A 166 22.32 6.80 1.88
C ALA A 166 23.70 6.32 2.37
N TRP A 167 23.99 5.03 2.26
CA TRP A 167 25.29 4.44 2.63
C TRP A 167 26.47 5.02 1.82
N LYS A 168 26.23 5.42 0.57
CA LYS A 168 27.26 6.04 -0.27
C LYS A 168 27.52 7.51 0.08
N LEU A 169 26.64 8.17 0.86
CA LEU A 169 26.85 9.56 1.26
C LEU A 169 27.84 9.69 2.41
N LYS A 170 28.85 10.55 2.25
CA LYS A 170 29.88 10.84 3.28
C LYS A 170 29.27 11.30 4.61
N LYS A 171 28.10 11.95 4.59
CA LYS A 171 27.38 12.48 5.77
C LYS A 171 26.92 11.40 6.76
N TYR A 172 26.69 10.16 6.28
CA TYR A 172 26.22 9.05 7.12
C TYR A 172 27.33 8.08 7.53
N LYS A 173 28.62 8.45 7.35
CA LYS A 173 29.75 7.63 7.80
C LYS A 173 29.95 7.61 9.32
N ASN A 174 29.27 8.48 10.06
CA ASN A 174 29.32 8.52 11.53
C ASN A 174 28.69 7.24 12.12
N PHE A 175 29.13 6.84 13.32
CA PHE A 175 28.63 5.64 14.01
C PHE A 175 27.10 5.61 14.12
N PHE A 176 26.49 6.73 14.50
CA PHE A 176 25.02 6.87 14.59
C PHE A 176 24.33 6.76 13.22
N GLY A 177 24.95 7.32 12.17
CA GLY A 177 24.42 7.25 10.80
C GLY A 177 24.44 5.82 10.26
N ARG A 178 25.53 5.09 10.47
CA ARG A 178 25.64 3.67 10.07
C ARG A 178 24.71 2.78 10.88
N SER A 179 24.61 2.98 12.19
CA SER A 179 23.69 2.22 13.05
C SER A 179 22.24 2.39 12.56
N LEU A 180 21.81 3.63 12.30
CA LEU A 180 20.47 3.93 11.81
C LEU A 180 20.18 3.27 10.45
N LEU A 181 21.15 3.29 9.51
CA LEU A 181 21.00 2.62 8.22
C LEU A 181 20.91 1.09 8.35
N ILE A 182 21.72 0.50 9.23
CA ILE A 182 21.69 -0.94 9.51
C ILE A 182 20.35 -1.32 10.13
N THR A 183 19.81 -0.53 11.07
CA THR A 183 18.50 -0.77 11.67
C THR A 183 17.38 -0.73 10.63
N ILE A 184 17.43 0.22 9.68
CA ILE A 184 16.44 0.28 8.59
C ILE A 184 16.53 -0.94 7.69
N ILE A 185 17.74 -1.37 7.33
CA ILE A 185 17.95 -2.56 6.50
C ILE A 185 17.46 -3.81 7.24
N LEU A 186 17.85 -3.98 8.52
CA LEU A 186 17.41 -5.11 9.34
C LEU A 186 15.89 -5.10 9.54
N GLY A 187 15.27 -3.95 9.78
CA GLY A 187 13.82 -3.83 9.91
C GLY A 187 13.08 -4.18 8.61
N SER A 188 13.62 -3.74 7.46
CA SER A 188 13.06 -4.09 6.14
C SER A 188 13.22 -5.58 5.85
N LEU A 189 14.36 -6.17 6.22
CA LEU A 189 14.65 -7.58 6.05
C LEU A 189 13.79 -8.44 6.99
N PHE A 190 13.55 -7.97 8.21
CA PHE A 190 12.60 -8.57 9.14
C PHE A 190 11.16 -8.55 8.60
N ALA A 191 10.72 -7.43 8.01
CA ALA A 191 9.40 -7.35 7.36
C ALA A 191 9.26 -8.37 6.23
N ILE A 192 10.28 -8.51 5.38
CA ILE A 192 10.33 -9.53 4.33
C ILE A 192 10.25 -10.94 4.92
N VAL A 193 10.99 -11.23 5.99
CA VAL A 193 10.94 -12.53 6.67
C VAL A 193 9.56 -12.81 7.25
N LEU A 194 8.90 -11.83 7.86
CA LEU A 194 7.53 -11.98 8.35
C LEU A 194 6.55 -12.30 7.22
N GLU A 195 6.69 -11.65 6.07
CA GLU A 195 5.84 -11.86 4.90
C GLU A 195 6.06 -13.27 4.30
N PHE A 196 7.30 -13.76 4.27
CA PHE A 196 7.60 -15.15 3.93
C PHE A 196 7.08 -16.17 4.94
N LEU A 197 7.07 -15.84 6.24
CA LEU A 197 6.52 -16.70 7.30
C LEU A 197 4.98 -16.78 7.23
N ASP A 198 4.33 -15.69 6.80
CA ASP A 198 2.90 -15.64 6.52
C ASP A 198 2.55 -16.53 5.31
N GLU A 199 3.26 -16.38 4.19
CA GLU A 199 3.10 -17.25 3.01
C GLU A 199 3.42 -18.72 3.30
N GLY A 200 4.38 -18.99 4.19
CA GLY A 200 4.76 -20.33 4.63
C GLY A 200 3.75 -21.02 5.55
N GLY A 201 2.66 -20.33 5.94
CA GLY A 201 1.59 -20.90 6.77
C GLY A 201 1.94 -21.10 8.24
N VAL A 202 3.13 -20.67 8.67
CA VAL A 202 3.60 -20.81 10.06
C VAL A 202 2.77 -19.90 10.98
N LEU A 203 2.40 -18.70 10.53
CA LEU A 203 1.52 -17.81 11.29
C LEU A 203 0.09 -18.38 11.43
N ASN A 204 -0.46 -18.97 10.36
CA ASN A 204 -1.79 -19.59 10.43
C ASN A 204 -1.84 -20.71 11.48
N HIS A 205 -0.76 -21.50 11.62
CA HIS A 205 -0.66 -22.53 12.66
C HIS A 205 -0.65 -21.97 14.10
N PHE A 206 -0.17 -20.74 14.31
CA PHE A 206 -0.21 -20.04 15.60
C PHE A 206 -1.53 -19.31 15.87
N ILE A 207 -2.29 -18.97 14.82
CA ILE A 207 -3.56 -18.21 14.90
C ILE A 207 -4.77 -19.15 14.96
N GLU A 208 -4.71 -20.33 14.34
CA GLU A 208 -5.74 -21.39 14.41
C GLU A 208 -6.28 -21.71 15.83
N PRO A 209 -5.46 -21.72 16.91
CA PRO A 209 -5.94 -21.97 18.27
C PRO A 209 -6.86 -20.86 18.82
N TYR A 210 -6.80 -19.66 18.24
CA TYR A 210 -7.54 -18.47 18.69
C TYR A 210 -8.74 -18.13 17.80
N LEU A 211 -8.94 -18.88 16.70
CA LEU A 211 -10.03 -18.68 15.74
C LEU A 211 -11.28 -19.52 16.03
N ASN A 212 -11.19 -20.48 16.96
CA ASN A 212 -12.30 -21.31 17.46
C ASN A 212 -12.99 -20.70 18.68
#